data_AF-A0A6J7JGW0-F1
#
_entry.id   AF-A0A6J7JGW0-F1
#
_cell.length_a   1.000
_cell.length_b   1.000
_cell.length_c   1.000
_cell.angle_alpha   90.00
_cell.angle_beta   90.00
_cell.angle_gamma   90.00
#
_symmetry.space_group_name_H-M   'P 1'
#
loop_
_entity.id
_entity.type
_entity.pdbx_description
1 polymer ?
#
loop_
_entity_poly.entity_id
_entity_poly.type
_entity_poly.pdbx_seq_one_letter_code
_entity_poly.pdbx_strand_id
1 'polypeptide(L)'
;MINPMVGMPQGLEWLVILAIVVLVFGAAKLPDLARSSGQALRIFKTETKGLRDDKDDVDEQKTPEELELERRDQTQAPAHNEASGEVLRERRDDTTA
;
A
#
# COMPACT_ATOMS: atom_id res chain seq x y z
N MET A 1 -45.06 29.68 -5.47
CA MET A 1 -43.88 29.44 -6.32
C MET A 1 -42.75 29.01 -5.41
N ILE A 2 -42.54 27.70 -5.26
CA ILE A 2 -41.50 27.13 -4.42
C ILE A 2 -40.74 26.16 -5.33
N ASN A 3 -39.83 26.70 -6.14
CA ASN A 3 -38.92 25.88 -6.92
C ASN A 3 -37.55 25.99 -6.26
N PRO A 4 -37.14 25.03 -5.43
CA PRO A 4 -35.79 25.02 -4.92
C PRO A 4 -34.85 24.74 -6.08
N MET A 5 -33.75 25.46 -6.04
CA MET A 5 -32.59 25.41 -6.90
C MET A 5 -31.94 24.01 -6.81
N VAL A 6 -32.57 23.01 -7.41
CA VAL A 6 -32.01 21.68 -7.73
C VAL A 6 -31.00 21.89 -8.85
N GLY A 7 -29.86 22.45 -8.50
CA GLY A 7 -28.85 22.88 -9.47
C GLY A 7 -27.42 22.51 -9.11
N MET A 8 -27.19 21.77 -8.01
CA MET A 8 -25.85 21.31 -7.65
C MET A 8 -25.92 19.89 -7.08
N PRO A 9 -25.47 18.87 -7.85
CA PRO A 9 -25.40 17.51 -7.34
C PRO A 9 -24.22 17.37 -6.38
N GLN A 10 -24.43 17.78 -5.12
CA GLN A 10 -23.48 17.66 -4.03
C GLN A 10 -23.81 16.39 -3.21
N GLY A 11 -23.87 15.23 -3.88
CA GLY A 11 -24.02 13.92 -3.22
C GLY A 11 -25.41 13.59 -2.66
N LEU A 12 -26.32 14.56 -2.54
CA LEU A 12 -27.67 14.30 -2.04
C LEU A 12 -28.47 13.38 -2.98
N GLU A 13 -28.25 13.44 -4.28
CA GLU A 13 -28.88 12.54 -5.27
C GLU A 13 -28.53 11.08 -4.98
N TRP A 14 -27.27 10.79 -4.66
CA TRP A 14 -26.83 9.45 -4.29
C TRP A 14 -27.49 8.97 -2.99
N LEU A 15 -27.66 9.87 -2.02
CA LEU A 15 -28.39 9.56 -0.78
C LEU A 15 -29.87 9.26 -1.03
N VAL A 16 -30.53 10.01 -1.92
CA VAL A 16 -31.94 9.76 -2.27
C VAL A 16 -32.10 8.41 -2.98
N ILE A 17 -31.22 8.10 -3.94
CA ILE A 17 -31.23 6.80 -4.63
C ILE A 17 -31.00 5.66 -3.64
N LEU A 18 -29.99 5.79 -2.77
CA LEU A 18 -29.71 4.80 -1.73
C LEU A 18 -30.92 4.62 -0.80
N ALA A 19 -31.57 5.70 -0.40
CA ALA A 19 -32.78 5.66 0.44
C ALA A 19 -33.92 4.89 -0.25
N ILE A 20 -34.15 5.11 -1.55
CA ILE A 20 -35.17 4.37 -2.32
C ILE A 20 -34.83 2.86 -2.37
N VAL A 21 -33.56 2.52 -2.64
CA VAL A 21 -33.11 1.12 -2.67
C VAL A 21 -33.30 0.46 -1.29
N VAL A 22 -32.93 1.15 -0.21
CA VAL A 22 -33.16 0.66 1.17
C VAL A 22 -34.65 0.49 1.46
N LEU A 23 -35.52 1.35 0.92
CA LEU A 23 -36.97 1.26 1.13
C LEU A 23 -37.58 0.02 0.44
N VAL A 24 -37.12 -0.29 -0.78
CA VAL A 24 -37.62 -1.42 -1.58
C VAL A 24 -37.08 -2.76 -1.08
N PHE A 25 -35.77 -2.82 -0.82
CA PHE A 25 -35.10 -4.07 -0.43
C PHE A 25 -35.08 -4.29 1.10
N GLY A 26 -35.18 -3.21 1.88
CA GLY A 26 -35.03 -3.22 3.34
C GLY A 26 -33.57 -3.08 3.79
N ALA A 27 -33.35 -2.38 4.91
CA ALA A 27 -32.02 -2.16 5.49
C ALA A 27 -31.28 -3.44 5.87
N ALA A 28 -32.01 -4.53 6.16
CA ALA A 28 -31.42 -5.82 6.49
C ALA A 28 -30.93 -6.60 5.26
N LYS A 29 -31.49 -6.38 4.06
CA LYS A 29 -31.18 -7.20 2.87
C LYS A 29 -29.98 -6.69 2.07
N LEU A 30 -29.74 -5.38 2.06
CA LEU A 30 -28.55 -4.80 1.44
C LEU A 30 -27.22 -5.38 1.96
N PRO A 31 -26.96 -5.46 3.28
CA PRO A 31 -25.72 -6.02 3.79
C PRO A 31 -25.59 -7.52 3.51
N ASP A 32 -26.68 -8.27 3.52
CA ASP A 32 -26.67 -9.71 3.22
C ASP A 32 -26.33 -9.99 1.74
N LEU A 33 -26.92 -9.22 0.83
CA LEU A 33 -26.61 -9.27 -0.60
C LEU A 33 -25.17 -8.83 -0.88
N ALA A 34 -24.70 -7.77 -0.24
CA ALA A 34 -23.32 -7.31 -0.37
C ALA A 34 -22.30 -8.33 0.16
N ARG A 35 -22.58 -8.99 1.29
CA ARG A 35 -21.70 -10.03 1.86
C ARG A 35 -21.56 -11.24 0.95
N SER A 36 -22.69 -11.79 0.47
CA SER A 36 -22.68 -12.95 -0.42
C SER A 36 -22.01 -12.64 -1.76
N SER A 37 -22.30 -11.48 -2.36
CA SER A 37 -21.68 -11.03 -3.61
C SER A 37 -20.18 -10.72 -3.43
N GLY A 38 -19.81 -10.10 -2.31
CA GLY A 38 -18.42 -9.79 -1.97
C GLY A 38 -17.57 -11.04 -1.74
N GLN A 39 -18.14 -12.10 -1.16
CA GLN A 39 -17.46 -13.39 -1.02
C GLN A 39 -17.18 -14.03 -2.39
N ALA A 40 -18.16 -14.01 -3.30
CA ALA A 40 -17.97 -14.52 -4.66
C ALA A 40 -16.89 -13.72 -5.42
N LEU A 41 -16.94 -12.39 -5.35
CA LEU A 41 -15.93 -11.52 -5.96
C LEU A 41 -14.54 -11.72 -5.35
N ARG A 42 -14.44 -12.00 -4.04
CA ARG A 42 -13.17 -12.27 -3.36
C ARG A 42 -12.53 -13.54 -3.90
N ILE A 43 -13.30 -14.64 -3.98
CA ILE A 43 -12.82 -15.91 -4.51
C ILE A 43 -12.37 -15.73 -5.96
N PHE A 44 -13.23 -15.11 -6.78
CA PHE A 44 -12.90 -14.82 -8.18
C PHE A 44 -11.66 -13.95 -8.33
N LYS A 45 -11.48 -12.92 -7.50
CA LYS A 45 -10.28 -12.06 -7.51
C LYS A 45 -9.03 -12.84 -7.12
N THR A 46 -9.10 -13.70 -6.10
CA THR A 46 -7.96 -14.51 -5.66
C THR A 46 -7.55 -15.53 -6.72
N GLU A 47 -8.51 -16.24 -7.31
CA GLU A 47 -8.23 -17.17 -8.41
C GLU A 47 -7.68 -16.42 -9.62
N THR A 48 -8.31 -15.31 -10.01
CA THR A 48 -7.87 -14.49 -11.16
C THR A 48 -6.51 -13.81 -10.92
N LYS A 49 -6.16 -13.48 -9.67
CA LYS A 49 -4.83 -12.91 -9.35
C LYS A 49 -3.72 -13.92 -9.61
N GLY A 50 -3.93 -15.21 -9.27
CA GLY A 50 -2.96 -16.26 -9.60
C GLY A 50 -2.73 -16.44 -11.11
N LEU A 51 -3.69 -16.02 -11.95
CA LEU A 51 -3.53 -15.98 -13.41
C LEU A 51 -2.89 -14.68 -13.94
N ARG A 52 -2.85 -13.61 -13.14
CA ARG A 52 -2.32 -12.28 -13.52
C ARG A 52 -0.92 -12.00 -12.95
N ASP A 53 -0.55 -12.59 -11.82
CA ASP A 53 0.79 -12.50 -11.22
C ASP A 53 1.90 -12.92 -12.20
N ASP A 54 1.62 -13.88 -13.09
CA ASP A 54 2.58 -14.37 -14.09
C ASP A 54 3.00 -13.31 -15.15
N LYS A 55 2.48 -12.08 -15.06
CA LYS A 55 2.85 -10.94 -15.93
C LYS A 55 3.24 -9.65 -15.21
N ASP A 56 2.92 -9.47 -13.93
CA ASP A 56 3.01 -8.17 -13.24
C ASP A 56 3.79 -8.21 -11.89
N ASP A 57 4.57 -9.26 -11.62
CA ASP A 57 5.40 -9.37 -10.40
C ASP A 57 6.66 -8.49 -10.43
N VAL A 58 6.48 -7.16 -10.44
CA VAL A 58 7.60 -6.24 -10.16
C VAL A 58 7.28 -5.07 -9.22
N ASP A 59 6.04 -4.80 -8.82
CA ASP A 59 5.76 -3.49 -8.14
C ASP A 59 4.97 -3.49 -6.82
N GLU A 60 4.43 -4.59 -6.30
CA GLU A 60 3.47 -4.43 -5.16
C GLU A 60 3.63 -5.37 -3.96
N GLN A 61 4.80 -5.97 -3.76
CA GLN A 61 5.10 -6.68 -2.52
C GLN A 61 6.48 -6.34 -1.97
N LYS A 62 6.71 -5.06 -1.64
CA LYS A 62 7.68 -4.75 -0.57
C LYS A 62 7.09 -5.23 0.76
N THR A 63 7.50 -6.42 1.17
CA THR A 63 7.26 -6.98 2.49
C THR A 63 7.68 -5.93 3.55
N PRO A 64 6.96 -5.79 4.67
CA PRO A 64 7.31 -4.84 5.74
C PRO A 64 8.79 -4.91 6.18
N GLU A 65 9.43 -6.07 6.04
CA GLU A 65 10.86 -6.29 6.31
C GLU A 65 11.80 -5.50 5.38
N GLU A 66 11.44 -5.34 4.10
CA GLU A 66 12.27 -4.63 3.11
C GLU A 66 12.21 -3.11 3.31
N LEU A 67 11.05 -2.60 3.73
CA LEU A 67 10.89 -1.21 4.14
C LEU A 67 11.68 -0.88 5.42
N GLU A 68 11.91 -1.86 6.30
CA GLU A 68 12.70 -1.69 7.52
C GLU A 68 14.21 -1.78 7.28
N LEU A 69 14.65 -2.63 6.35
CA LEU A 69 16.04 -2.69 5.88
C LEU A 69 16.47 -1.37 5.21
N GLU A 70 15.62 -0.79 4.36
CA GLU A 70 15.90 0.49 3.67
C GLU A 70 15.95 1.69 4.65
N ARG A 71 15.20 1.62 5.76
CA ARG A 71 15.24 2.62 6.86
C ARG A 71 16.50 2.50 7.71
N ARG A 72 17.05 1.29 7.88
CA ARG A 72 18.32 1.05 8.61
C ARG A 72 19.52 1.57 7.83
N ASP A 73 19.52 1.44 6.51
CA ASP A 73 20.60 1.96 5.67
C ASP A 73 20.61 3.50 5.59
N GLN A 74 19.44 4.14 5.57
CA GLN A 74 19.37 5.62 5.55
C GLN A 74 19.68 6.30 6.89
N THR A 75 19.59 5.58 8.02
CA THR A 75 19.92 6.14 9.35
C THR A 75 21.41 5.99 9.70
N GLN A 76 22.20 5.28 8.88
CA GLN A 76 23.62 5.06 9.11
C GLN A 76 24.47 5.78 8.05
N ALA A 77 24.33 7.11 7.98
CA ALA A 77 25.34 7.96 7.33
C ALA A 77 26.68 7.87 8.11
N PRO A 78 27.83 7.90 7.41
CA PRO A 78 29.08 7.34 7.88
C PRO A 78 29.79 8.29 8.85
N ALA A 79 30.03 7.84 10.09
CA ALA A 79 30.84 8.58 11.05
C ALA A 79 31.85 7.67 11.77
N HIS A 80 32.38 6.64 11.09
CA HIS A 80 33.47 5.86 11.66
C HIS A 80 34.45 5.30 10.62
N ASN A 81 35.07 6.20 9.86
CA ASN A 81 36.41 5.94 9.32
C ASN A 81 37.20 7.25 9.19
N GLU A 82 37.46 7.90 10.33
CA GLU A 82 38.51 8.91 10.44
C GLU A 82 39.62 8.49 11.42
N ALA A 83 39.59 7.25 11.94
CA ALA A 83 40.67 6.67 12.74
C ALA A 83 41.68 5.87 11.88
N SER A 84 41.85 6.27 10.62
CA SER A 84 42.97 5.83 9.78
C SER A 84 44.13 6.85 9.79
N GLY A 85 44.03 7.87 10.64
CA GLY A 85 45.14 8.73 11.02
C GLY A 85 45.74 8.23 12.33
N GLU A 86 47.05 8.02 12.32
CA GLU A 86 47.93 7.79 13.47
C GLU A 86 48.14 6.34 13.95
N VAL A 87 49.43 6.01 14.09
CA VAL A 87 50.01 4.85 14.80
C VAL A 87 50.04 3.51 14.04
N LEU A 88 51.03 3.38 13.14
CA LEU A 88 52.07 2.32 13.12
C LEU A 88 52.75 2.31 11.73
N ARG A 89 53.37 3.41 11.29
CA ARG A 89 54.85 3.53 11.34
C ARG A 89 55.51 2.39 12.12
N GLU A 90 56.54 1.78 11.52
CA GLU A 90 57.47 0.81 12.15
C GLU A 90 57.26 -0.68 11.85
N ARG A 91 57.31 -1.09 10.57
CA ARG A 91 57.78 -2.46 10.23
C ARG A 91 58.05 -2.73 8.74
N ARG A 92 58.51 -1.75 7.97
CA ARG A 92 58.73 -1.98 6.54
C ARG A 92 59.97 -1.30 6.00
N ASP A 93 61.10 -1.52 6.67
CA ASP A 93 62.44 -1.13 6.21
C ASP A 93 63.42 -2.32 6.39
N ASP A 94 63.06 -3.52 5.95
CA ASP A 94 63.98 -4.67 5.88
C ASP A 94 63.76 -5.41 4.56
N THR A 95 64.04 -4.75 3.44
CA THR A 95 64.37 -5.41 2.17
C THR A 95 64.90 -4.33 1.23
N THR A 96 66.20 -4.10 1.26
CA THR A 96 66.99 -3.57 0.15
C THR A 96 68.45 -3.97 0.38
N ALA A 97 69.10 -4.31 -0.74
CA ALA A 97 70.49 -4.73 -0.91
C ALA A 97 71.53 -3.77 -0.32
#